data_AF-A0A3D0HNE1-F1
#
_entry.id   AF-A0A3D0HNE1-F1
#
_cell.length_a   1.000
_cell.length_b   1.000
_cell.length_c   1.000
_cell.angle_alpha   90.00
_cell.angle_beta   90.00
_cell.angle_gamma   90.00
#
_symmetry.space_group_name_H-M   'P 1'
#
loop_
_entity.id
_entity.type
_entity.pdbx_description
1 polymer ?
#
loop_
_entity_poly.entity_id
_entity_poly.type
_entity_poly.pdbx_seq_one_letter_code
_entity_poly.pdbx_strand_id
1 'polypeptide(L)'
;DFSGKEKCPFAAYDIFVHEEGTYETWFYMSATTPVVYESRQDIGYSVNDGKMQVVNTVKEPDKPFFLSSQWMEEAHDQIKICKVEIHCKKGANRLYFYHVSPAVLLEKIVIFREDVTLPESYLGPRESFRR
;
A
#
# COMPACT_ATOMS: atom_id res chain seq x y z
N ASP A 1 -4.52 -16.38 -7.15
CA ASP A 1 -3.82 -15.09 -7.12
C ASP A 1 -3.47 -14.64 -8.55
N PHE A 2 -2.82 -13.48 -8.68
CA PHE A 2 -2.22 -12.98 -9.92
C PHE A 2 -0.68 -12.93 -9.85
N SER A 3 -0.07 -13.62 -8.89
CA SER A 3 1.38 -13.65 -8.73
C SER A 3 2.04 -14.21 -10.00
N GLY A 4 3.02 -13.48 -10.54
CA GLY A 4 3.74 -13.87 -11.77
C GLY A 4 2.93 -13.79 -13.08
N LYS A 5 1.73 -13.21 -13.08
CA LYS A 5 0.94 -13.02 -14.31
C LYS A 5 1.27 -11.72 -15.01
N GLU A 6 1.20 -11.73 -16.34
CA GLU A 6 1.41 -10.53 -17.18
C GLU A 6 0.32 -9.47 -17.03
N LYS A 7 -0.88 -9.87 -16.57
CA LYS A 7 -2.03 -8.97 -16.39
C LYS A 7 -2.63 -9.14 -15.00
N CYS A 8 -2.46 -8.11 -14.16
CA CYS A 8 -3.15 -7.96 -12.89
C CYS A 8 -4.22 -6.86 -13.01
N PRO A 9 -5.44 -7.05 -12.50
CA PRO A 9 -6.41 -5.97 -12.44
C PRO A 9 -5.90 -4.88 -11.49
N PHE A 10 -6.24 -3.62 -11.79
CA PHE A 10 -5.76 -2.47 -11.04
C PHE A 10 -6.82 -1.40 -10.87
N ALA A 11 -6.68 -0.62 -9.80
CA ALA A 11 -7.29 0.69 -9.67
C ALA A 11 -6.23 1.77 -9.95
N ALA A 12 -6.64 2.85 -10.61
CA ALA A 12 -5.74 3.95 -10.95
C ALA A 12 -6.23 5.26 -10.34
N TYR A 13 -5.30 6.00 -9.73
CA TYR A 13 -5.56 7.22 -8.98
C TYR A 13 -4.72 8.35 -9.57
N ASP A 14 -5.37 9.42 -9.98
CA ASP A 14 -4.69 10.64 -10.40
C ASP A 14 -4.33 11.46 -9.16
N ILE A 15 -3.05 11.78 -9.02
CA ILE A 15 -2.50 12.53 -7.89
C ILE A 15 -1.76 13.76 -8.41
N PHE A 16 -1.90 14.88 -7.71
CA PHE A 16 -1.19 16.11 -8.07
C PHE A 16 -0.20 16.47 -6.97
N VAL A 17 1.05 16.70 -7.34
CA VAL A 17 2.10 17.14 -6.42
C VAL A 17 2.72 18.46 -6.88
N HIS A 18 3.10 19.31 -5.93
CA HIS A 18 3.66 20.64 -6.23
C HIS A 18 5.15 20.61 -6.56
N GLU A 19 5.86 19.60 -6.08
CA GLU A 19 7.30 19.41 -6.23
C GLU A 19 7.59 18.00 -6.70
N GLU A 20 8.66 17.85 -7.48
CA GLU A 20 9.17 16.53 -7.85
C GLU A 20 10.00 15.97 -6.70
N GLY A 21 9.90 14.66 -6.45
CA GLY A 21 10.71 14.00 -5.42
C GLY A 21 10.13 12.68 -4.94
N THR A 22 10.72 12.19 -3.85
CA THR A 22 10.29 10.99 -3.12
C THR A 22 9.14 11.30 -2.17
N TYR A 23 8.14 10.43 -2.19
CA TYR A 23 6.97 10.50 -1.33
C TYR A 23 6.79 9.18 -0.60
N GLU A 24 6.61 9.26 0.72
CA GLU A 24 6.09 8.13 1.49
C GLU A 24 4.64 7.88 1.08
N THR A 25 4.33 6.62 0.82
CA THR A 25 3.00 6.15 0.42
C THR A 25 2.57 5.02 1.32
N TRP A 26 1.44 5.20 2.00
CA TRP A 26 0.88 4.23 2.91
C TRP A 26 -0.43 3.69 2.34
N PHE A 27 -0.49 2.38 2.15
CA PHE A 27 -1.69 1.65 1.77
C PHE A 27 -2.36 1.10 3.02
N TYR A 28 -3.51 1.68 3.38
CA TYR A 28 -4.37 1.22 4.45
C TYR A 28 -5.31 0.15 3.88
N MET A 29 -5.28 -1.02 4.48
CA MET A 29 -6.01 -2.19 4.02
C MET A 29 -6.73 -2.84 5.20
N SER A 30 -7.82 -3.54 4.93
CA SER A 30 -8.47 -4.35 5.95
C SER A 30 -7.47 -5.38 6.51
N ALA A 31 -7.54 -5.64 7.83
CA ALA A 31 -6.66 -6.54 8.58
C ALA A 31 -6.88 -8.04 8.24
N THR A 32 -6.82 -8.36 6.95
CA THR A 32 -6.91 -9.71 6.42
C THR A 32 -5.60 -10.47 6.59
N THR A 33 -5.69 -11.79 6.67
CA THR A 33 -4.52 -12.66 6.77
C THR A 33 -4.16 -13.26 5.41
N PRO A 34 -2.90 -13.70 5.20
CA PRO A 34 -2.58 -14.61 4.10
C PRO A 34 -3.54 -15.81 4.11
N VAL A 35 -4.11 -16.14 2.94
CA VAL A 35 -5.14 -17.19 2.78
C VAL A 35 -4.61 -18.47 2.12
N VAL A 36 -3.33 -18.49 1.76
CA VAL A 36 -2.62 -19.66 1.24
C VAL A 36 -1.55 -20.08 2.26
N TYR A 37 -1.00 -21.29 2.13
CA TYR A 37 0.05 -21.82 3.03
C TYR A 37 1.39 -21.06 2.93
N GLU A 38 1.45 -19.97 2.18
CA GLU A 38 2.60 -19.09 2.09
C GLU A 38 2.44 -17.94 3.09
N SER A 39 3.50 -17.62 3.84
CA SER A 39 3.55 -16.45 4.74
C SER A 39 3.73 -15.14 3.95
N ARG A 40 2.95 -14.96 2.90
CA ARG A 40 2.99 -13.80 2.01
C ARG A 40 1.59 -13.31 1.68
N GLN A 41 1.44 -12.00 1.62
CA GLN A 41 0.28 -11.36 1.03
C GLN A 41 0.77 -10.12 0.30
N ASP A 42 0.91 -10.25 -1.01
CA ASP A 42 1.56 -9.28 -1.87
C ASP A 42 0.55 -8.27 -2.43
N ILE A 43 0.99 -7.02 -2.53
CA ILE A 43 0.32 -5.97 -3.30
C ILE A 43 1.25 -5.50 -4.42
N GLY A 44 0.67 -5.01 -5.51
CA GLY A 44 1.42 -4.39 -6.59
C GLY A 44 1.14 -2.89 -6.67
N TYR A 45 2.14 -2.10 -7.03
CA TYR A 45 1.95 -0.68 -7.33
C TYR A 45 2.90 -0.19 -8.42
N SER A 46 2.52 0.86 -9.13
CA SER A 46 3.40 1.60 -10.04
C SER A 46 2.98 3.07 -10.12
N VAL A 47 3.91 3.93 -10.53
CA VAL A 47 3.63 5.35 -10.73
C VAL A 47 4.01 5.74 -12.15
N ASN A 48 3.10 6.44 -12.83
CA ASN A 48 3.21 6.85 -14.22
C ASN A 48 3.52 5.63 -15.13
N ASP A 49 4.53 5.76 -16.00
CA ASP A 49 5.01 4.69 -16.87
C ASP A 49 6.04 3.77 -16.19
N GLY A 50 6.13 3.82 -14.86
CA GLY A 50 7.03 3.00 -14.06
C GLY A 50 6.65 1.52 -14.09
N LYS A 51 7.65 0.65 -13.90
CA LYS A 51 7.42 -0.79 -13.77
C LYS A 51 6.68 -1.10 -12.47
N MET A 52 5.73 -2.03 -12.54
CA MET A 52 5.05 -2.57 -11.36
C MET A 52 6.08 -3.12 -10.37
N GLN A 53 5.99 -2.62 -9.14
CA GLN A 53 6.67 -3.15 -7.97
C GLN A 53 5.70 -4.07 -7.22
N VAL A 54 6.22 -5.16 -6.66
CA VAL A 54 5.44 -6.09 -5.83
C VAL A 54 6.08 -6.12 -4.44
N VAL A 55 5.27 -5.90 -3.41
CA VAL A 55 5.73 -5.87 -2.02
C VAL A 55 4.91 -6.82 -1.16
N ASN A 56 5.60 -7.58 -0.32
CA ASN A 56 4.97 -8.41 0.69
C ASN A 56 4.54 -7.54 1.86
N THR A 57 3.26 -7.64 2.24
CA THR A 57 2.73 -6.95 3.40
C THR A 57 3.07 -7.66 4.72
N VAL A 58 3.50 -8.92 4.68
CA VAL A 58 3.93 -9.69 5.87
C VAL A 58 5.39 -9.37 6.21
N LYS A 59 5.62 -8.79 7.40
CA LYS A 59 6.95 -8.35 7.88
C LYS A 59 7.84 -9.52 8.31
N GLU A 60 7.26 -10.57 8.87
CA GLU A 60 7.95 -11.74 9.43
C GLU A 60 7.54 -13.02 8.68
N PRO A 61 7.95 -13.19 7.41
CA PRO A 61 7.48 -14.31 6.57
C PRO A 61 8.07 -15.66 6.98
N ASP A 62 9.06 -15.69 7.86
CA ASP A 62 9.73 -16.90 8.36
C ASP A 62 8.95 -17.64 9.46
N LYS A 63 7.89 -17.02 10.01
CA LYS A 63 7.01 -17.63 11.02
C LYS A 63 5.55 -17.62 10.56
N PRO A 64 4.68 -18.45 11.13
CA PRO A 64 3.24 -18.38 10.88
C PRO A 64 2.67 -17.00 11.24
N PHE A 65 1.92 -16.38 10.32
CA PHE A 65 1.45 -14.98 10.47
C PHE A 65 0.71 -14.72 11.79
N PHE A 66 -0.15 -15.65 12.23
CA PHE A 66 -0.93 -15.54 13.47
C PHE A 66 -0.09 -15.57 14.76
N LEU A 67 1.21 -15.85 14.68
CA LEU A 67 2.16 -15.76 15.80
C LEU A 67 3.03 -14.50 15.75
N SER A 68 2.85 -13.64 14.74
CA SER A 68 3.60 -12.39 14.59
C SER A 68 3.02 -11.27 15.47
N SER A 69 3.88 -10.31 15.86
CA SER A 69 3.41 -9.07 16.50
C SER A 69 2.50 -8.28 15.56
N GLN A 70 2.81 -8.31 14.26
CA GLN A 70 2.01 -7.68 13.22
C GLN A 70 0.54 -8.15 13.26
N TRP A 71 0.30 -9.46 13.38
CA TRP A 71 -1.08 -9.96 13.44
C TRP A 71 -1.83 -9.41 14.67
N MET A 72 -1.17 -9.33 15.82
CA MET A 72 -1.78 -8.80 17.04
C MET A 72 -2.11 -7.31 16.90
N GLU A 73 -1.18 -6.51 16.37
CA GLU A 73 -1.34 -5.08 16.14
C GLU A 73 -2.47 -4.81 15.14
N GLU A 74 -2.44 -5.47 13.98
CA GLU A 74 -3.45 -5.26 12.93
C GLU A 74 -4.84 -5.74 13.35
N ALA A 75 -4.93 -6.80 14.14
CA ALA A 75 -6.20 -7.25 14.71
C ALA A 75 -6.73 -6.27 15.78
N HIS A 76 -5.86 -5.67 16.59
CA HIS A 76 -6.24 -4.66 17.56
C HIS A 76 -6.72 -3.36 16.89
N ASP A 77 -5.95 -2.87 15.92
CA ASP A 77 -6.21 -1.61 15.22
C ASP A 77 -7.23 -1.76 14.09
N GLN A 78 -7.63 -2.99 13.77
CA GLN A 78 -8.54 -3.35 12.67
C GLN A 78 -8.06 -2.83 11.30
N ILE A 79 -6.74 -2.65 11.14
CA ILE A 79 -6.14 -2.14 9.90
C ILE A 79 -4.75 -2.72 9.67
N LYS A 80 -4.41 -2.96 8.42
CA LYS A 80 -3.07 -3.29 7.92
C LYS A 80 -2.53 -2.10 7.14
N ILE A 81 -1.32 -1.64 7.48
CA ILE A 81 -0.68 -0.52 6.79
C ILE A 81 0.63 -0.99 6.14
N CYS A 82 0.67 -0.96 4.81
CA CYS A 82 1.89 -1.19 4.04
C CYS A 82 2.49 0.15 3.61
N LYS A 83 3.75 0.40 3.98
CA LYS A 83 4.48 1.63 3.68
C LYS A 83 5.49 1.38 2.57
N VAL A 84 5.50 2.24 1.56
CA VAL A 84 6.45 2.22 0.44
C VAL A 84 6.87 3.63 0.09
N GLU A 85 7.92 3.75 -0.71
CA GLU A 85 8.33 5.01 -1.31
C GLU A 85 7.97 5.03 -2.79
N ILE A 86 7.52 6.17 -3.28
CA ILE A 86 7.29 6.42 -4.70
C ILE A 86 8.00 7.70 -5.14
N HIS A 87 8.40 7.77 -6.41
CA HIS A 87 8.90 9.02 -7.01
C HIS A 87 7.79 9.66 -7.85
N CYS A 88 7.45 10.91 -7.53
CA CYS A 88 6.46 11.68 -8.27
C CYS A 88 7.14 12.83 -9.04
N LYS A 89 6.72 13.07 -10.28
CA LYS A 89 7.09 14.28 -11.04
C LYS A 89 6.27 15.46 -10.58
N LYS A 90 6.78 16.68 -10.73
CA LYS A 90 5.99 17.89 -10.47
C LYS A 90 4.73 17.90 -11.36
N GLY A 91 3.56 18.13 -10.75
CA GLY A 91 2.27 18.16 -11.42
C GLY A 91 1.48 16.86 -11.29
N ALA A 92 0.78 16.48 -12.36
CA ALA A 92 -0.05 15.29 -12.37
C ALA A 92 0.79 14.01 -12.49
N ASN A 93 0.49 13.04 -11.63
CA ASN A 93 1.00 11.68 -11.68
C ASN A 93 -0.17 10.70 -11.60
N ARG A 94 0.07 9.47 -12.02
CA ARG A 94 -0.92 8.39 -11.91
C ARG A 94 -0.35 7.24 -11.10
N LEU A 95 -0.98 6.94 -9.97
CA LEU A 95 -0.67 5.77 -9.14
C LEU A 95 -1.57 4.61 -9.54
N TYR A 96 -0.98 3.46 -9.81
CA TYR A 96 -1.71 2.22 -10.04
C TYR A 96 -1.54 1.32 -8.83
N PHE A 97 -2.64 0.76 -8.35
CA PHE A 97 -2.67 -0.27 -7.32
C PHE A 97 -3.19 -1.56 -7.94
N TYR A 98 -2.35 -2.60 -7.96
CA TYR A 98 -2.63 -3.88 -8.59
C TYR A 98 -3.01 -4.93 -7.56
N HIS A 99 -4.05 -5.70 -7.87
CA HIS A 99 -4.43 -6.86 -7.09
C HIS A 99 -3.51 -8.05 -7.43
N VAL A 100 -2.62 -8.41 -6.51
CA VAL A 100 -1.65 -9.51 -6.68
C VAL A 100 -2.11 -10.72 -5.87
N SER A 101 -2.06 -10.63 -4.53
CA SER A 101 -2.57 -11.68 -3.65
C SER A 101 -4.09 -11.56 -3.41
N PRO A 102 -4.78 -12.69 -3.19
CA PRO A 102 -6.18 -12.69 -2.78
C PRO A 102 -6.37 -12.01 -1.42
N ALA A 103 -7.63 -11.69 -1.13
CA ALA A 103 -8.07 -11.11 0.15
C ALA A 103 -7.41 -9.77 0.51
N VAL A 104 -6.81 -9.06 -0.45
CA VAL A 104 -6.38 -7.68 -0.25
C VAL A 104 -7.57 -6.73 -0.49
N LEU A 105 -7.95 -5.96 0.53
CA LEU A 105 -8.98 -4.92 0.44
C LEU A 105 -8.35 -3.57 0.81
N LEU A 106 -8.21 -2.69 -0.19
CA LEU A 106 -7.69 -1.33 -0.01
C LEU A 106 -8.79 -0.39 0.51
N GLU A 107 -8.50 0.35 1.57
CA GLU A 107 -9.42 1.30 2.19
C GLU A 107 -9.00 2.76 1.97
N LYS A 108 -7.70 3.05 2.06
CA LYS A 108 -7.16 4.42 1.94
C LYS A 108 -5.73 4.39 1.41
N ILE A 109 -5.37 5.42 0.64
CA ILE A 109 -4.00 5.71 0.25
C ILE A 109 -3.62 7.06 0.85
N VAL A 110 -2.50 7.12 1.57
CA VAL A 110 -1.93 8.37 2.08
C VAL A 110 -0.59 8.59 1.40
N ILE A 111 -0.40 9.76 0.81
CA ILE A 111 0.84 10.13 0.10
C ILE A 111 1.30 11.47 0.65
N PHE A 112 2.55 11.54 1.11
CA PHE A 112 3.14 12.74 1.67
C PHE A 112 4.64 12.76 1.38
N ARG A 113 5.26 13.94 1.40
CA ARG A 113 6.69 14.05 1.13
C ARG A 113 7.48 13.36 2.24
N GLU A 114 8.60 12.76 1.88
CA GLU A 114 9.51 12.08 2.81
C GLU A 114 9.98 12.99 3.97
N ASP A 115 10.12 14.30 3.73
CA ASP A 115 10.52 15.29 4.74
C ASP A 115 9.38 15.79 5.63
N VAL A 116 8.17 15.23 5.50
CA VAL A 116 6.99 15.61 6.28
C VAL A 116 6.63 14.51 7.29
N THR A 117 6.58 14.86 8.56
CA THR A 117 5.98 14.01 9.60
C THR A 117 4.49 14.28 9.69
N LEU A 118 3.67 13.24 9.48
CA LEU A 118 2.22 13.34 9.68
C LEU A 118 1.87 13.39 11.17
N PRO A 119 0.86 14.20 11.56
CA PRO A 119 0.31 14.14 12.92
C PRO A 119 -0.25 12.75 13.24
N GLU A 120 0.01 12.29 14.46
CA GLU A 120 -0.52 11.01 14.94
C GLU A 120 -2.06 11.05 14.99
N SER A 121 -2.70 10.04 14.40
CA SER A 121 -4.15 9.88 14.41
C SER A 121 -4.52 8.44 14.14
N TYR A 122 -5.55 7.94 14.83
CA TYR A 122 -6.01 6.56 14.68
C TYR A 122 -6.49 6.25 13.25
N LEU A 123 -7.30 7.13 12.68
CA LEU A 123 -7.87 6.95 11.34
C LEU A 123 -6.98 7.50 10.22
N GLY A 124 -5.82 8.07 10.54
CA GLY A 124 -5.01 8.84 9.60
C GLY A 124 -5.68 10.15 9.15
N PRO A 125 -5.04 10.88 8.20
CA PRO A 125 -5.58 12.13 7.69
C PRO A 125 -6.92 11.93 6.98
N ARG A 126 -7.72 13.01 6.94
CA ARG A 126 -8.94 13.08 6.15
C ARG A 126 -8.59 13.11 4.66
N GLU A 127 -9.56 12.74 3.83
CA GLU A 127 -9.43 12.82 2.37
C GLU A 127 -9.05 14.23 1.93
N SER A 128 -8.06 14.32 1.05
CA SER A 128 -7.63 15.59 0.46
C SER A 128 -8.63 16.05 -0.60
N PHE A 129 -8.50 17.31 -1.02
CA PHE A 129 -9.38 17.87 -2.03
C PHE A 129 -9.19 17.18 -3.39
N ARG A 130 -10.31 16.84 -4.04
CA ARG A 130 -10.37 16.30 -5.41
C ARG A 130 -11.02 17.34 -6.32
N ARG A 131 -10.38 17.66 -7.46
CA ARG A 131 -10.96 18.45 -8.55
C ARG A 131 -11.60 17.57 -9.60
#